data_AF-A0A523QYM9-F1
#
_entry.id   AF-A0A523QYM9-F1
#
_cell.length_a   1.000
_cell.length_b   1.000
_cell.length_c   1.000
_cell.angle_alpha   90.00
_cell.angle_beta   90.00
_cell.angle_gamma   90.00
#
_symmetry.space_group_name_H-M   'P 1'
#
loop_
_entity.id
_entity.type
_entity.pdbx_description
1 polymer ?
#
loop_
_entity_poly.entity_id
_entity_poly.type
_entity_poly.pdbx_seq_one_letter_code
_entity_poly.pdbx_strand_id
1 'polypeptide(L)'
;MTKEEKFYKALEDIFVGAKVEGDSGYINLMKIESRYYEKGVFPKLKKDIAEAVKPFPEFKEELFDKLYTFFKRYFSESGSIYFRRTHFHQNIYEKVYTDDKDVMLFWKTHMLYYVKTDRL
;
A
#
# COMPACT_ATOMS: atom_id res chain seq x y z
N MET A 1 -17.55 3.80 -13.36
CA MET A 1 -16.91 3.25 -12.15
C MET A 1 -16.40 4.38 -11.28
N THR A 2 -16.84 4.44 -10.02
CA THR A 2 -16.36 5.39 -9.01
C THR A 2 -14.90 5.08 -8.62
N LYS A 3 -14.20 6.02 -7.97
CA LYS A 3 -12.82 5.79 -7.48
C LYS A 3 -12.75 4.69 -6.43
N GLU A 4 -13.76 4.62 -5.59
CA GLU A 4 -13.98 3.55 -4.61
C GLU A 4 -14.08 2.17 -5.31
N GLU A 5 -14.89 2.06 -6.36
CA GLU A 5 -15.00 0.82 -7.14
C GLU A 5 -13.68 0.42 -7.80
N LYS A 6 -12.95 1.38 -8.37
CA LYS A 6 -11.63 1.12 -8.96
C LYS A 6 -10.62 0.63 -7.93
N PHE A 7 -10.66 1.20 -6.73
CA PHE A 7 -9.78 0.80 -5.63
C PHE A 7 -10.06 -0.63 -5.18
N TYR A 8 -11.32 -0.97 -4.88
CA TYR A 8 -11.66 -2.33 -4.45
C TYR A 8 -11.40 -3.37 -5.54
N LYS A 9 -11.70 -3.04 -6.80
CA LYS A 9 -11.39 -3.93 -7.92
C LYS A 9 -9.89 -4.21 -8.02
N ALA A 10 -9.04 -3.19 -7.88
CA ALA A 10 -7.59 -3.38 -7.92
C ALA A 10 -7.10 -4.32 -6.80
N LEU A 11 -7.70 -4.26 -5.60
CA LEU A 11 -7.36 -5.18 -4.52
C LEU A 11 -7.86 -6.60 -4.78
N GLU A 12 -9.09 -6.75 -5.28
CA GLU A 12 -9.64 -8.06 -5.67
C GLU A 12 -8.81 -8.72 -6.78
N ASP A 13 -8.41 -7.95 -7.79
CA ASP A 13 -7.56 -8.45 -8.89
C ASP A 13 -6.20 -8.97 -8.39
N ILE A 14 -5.66 -8.37 -7.30
CA ILE A 14 -4.39 -8.76 -6.69
C ILE A 14 -4.53 -9.99 -5.79
N PHE A 15 -5.50 -10.00 -4.87
CA PHE A 15 -5.58 -10.99 -3.79
C PHE A 15 -6.53 -12.15 -4.06
N VAL A 16 -7.48 -11.98 -4.98
CA VAL A 16 -8.39 -13.05 -5.42
C VAL A 16 -7.98 -13.52 -6.81
N GLY A 17 -7.76 -12.57 -7.72
CA GLY A 17 -7.32 -12.84 -9.09
C GLY A 17 -8.26 -13.80 -9.83
N ALA A 18 -7.69 -14.58 -10.76
CA ALA A 18 -8.43 -15.59 -11.49
C ALA A 18 -8.68 -16.84 -10.62
N LYS A 19 -9.87 -17.44 -10.74
CA LYS A 19 -10.15 -18.73 -10.10
C LYS A 19 -9.23 -19.80 -10.66
N VAL A 20 -8.49 -20.46 -9.77
CA VAL A 20 -7.56 -21.53 -10.14
C VAL A 20 -8.18 -22.89 -9.77
N GLU A 21 -8.28 -23.77 -10.77
CA GLU A 21 -8.81 -25.13 -10.63
C GLU A 21 -7.68 -26.16 -10.51
N GLY A 22 -7.94 -27.26 -9.78
CA GLY A 22 -7.00 -28.36 -9.55
C GLY A 22 -6.68 -28.63 -8.08
N ASP A 23 -5.86 -29.67 -7.85
CA ASP A 23 -5.63 -30.32 -6.55
C ASP A 23 -4.16 -30.32 -6.10
N SER A 24 -3.37 -29.31 -6.50
CA SER A 24 -1.99 -29.17 -6.03
C SER A 24 -1.87 -28.37 -4.73
N GLY A 25 -0.77 -28.59 -3.98
CA GLY A 25 -0.48 -27.82 -2.77
C GLY A 25 -0.40 -26.31 -3.01
N TYR A 26 0.18 -25.88 -4.14
CA TYR A 26 0.21 -24.47 -4.55
C TYR A 26 -1.19 -23.90 -4.78
N ILE A 27 -2.06 -24.64 -5.47
CA ILE A 27 -3.45 -24.23 -5.71
C ILE A 27 -4.22 -24.11 -4.38
N ASN A 28 -3.99 -25.03 -3.44
CA ASN A 28 -4.59 -24.95 -2.12
C ASN A 28 -4.13 -23.72 -1.34
N LEU A 29 -2.85 -23.33 -1.42
CA LEU A 29 -2.36 -22.10 -0.82
C LEU A 29 -3.03 -20.86 -1.42
N MET A 30 -3.14 -20.78 -2.75
CA MET A 30 -3.85 -19.70 -3.43
C MET A 30 -5.32 -19.60 -3.01
N LYS A 31 -6.01 -20.75 -2.88
CA LYS A 31 -7.39 -20.80 -2.37
C LYS A 31 -7.49 -20.30 -0.92
N ILE A 32 -6.53 -20.65 -0.07
CA ILE A 32 -6.49 -20.20 1.33
C ILE A 32 -6.25 -18.69 1.40
N GLU A 33 -5.28 -18.18 0.65
CA GLU A 33 -4.95 -16.76 0.57
C GLU A 33 -6.15 -15.92 0.12
N SER A 34 -6.74 -16.30 -1.01
CA SER A 34 -7.95 -15.65 -1.54
C SER A 34 -9.09 -15.67 -0.53
N ARG A 35 -9.39 -16.83 0.08
CA ARG A 35 -10.44 -16.96 1.10
C ARG A 35 -10.17 -16.10 2.33
N TYR A 36 -8.91 -16.02 2.76
CA TYR A 36 -8.51 -15.20 3.90
C TYR A 36 -8.72 -13.72 3.62
N TYR A 37 -8.36 -13.26 2.43
CA TYR A 37 -8.62 -11.89 1.99
C TYR A 37 -10.13 -11.60 1.93
N GLU A 38 -10.91 -12.43 1.22
CA GLU A 38 -12.35 -12.23 1.02
C GLU A 38 -13.16 -12.23 2.33
N LYS A 39 -12.86 -13.17 3.23
CA LYS A 39 -13.66 -13.37 4.45
C LYS A 39 -13.12 -12.61 5.66
N GLY A 40 -11.83 -12.30 5.68
CA GLY A 40 -11.18 -11.67 6.83
C GLY A 40 -10.81 -10.22 6.56
N VAL A 41 -9.89 -10.01 5.61
CA VAL A 41 -9.26 -8.71 5.39
C VAL A 41 -10.24 -7.70 4.78
N PHE A 42 -10.94 -8.10 3.71
CA PHE A 42 -11.78 -7.18 2.94
C PHE A 42 -12.98 -6.62 3.73
N PRO A 43 -13.74 -7.41 4.51
CA PRO A 43 -14.81 -6.87 5.33
C PRO A 43 -14.30 -5.92 6.42
N LYS A 44 -13.15 -6.25 7.02
CA LYS A 44 -12.52 -5.41 8.03
C LYS A 44 -12.05 -4.08 7.44
N LEU A 45 -11.38 -4.11 6.28
CA LEU A 45 -10.94 -2.91 5.57
C LEU A 45 -12.12 -1.98 5.25
N LYS A 46 -13.23 -2.53 4.73
CA LYS A 46 -14.44 -1.74 4.45
C LYS A 46 -15.00 -1.09 5.71
N LYS A 47 -15.03 -1.83 6.82
CA LYS A 47 -15.47 -1.32 8.12
C LYS A 47 -14.57 -0.19 8.61
N ASP A 48 -13.26 -0.38 8.56
CA ASP A 48 -12.27 0.61 9.02
C ASP A 48 -12.36 1.90 8.19
N ILE A 49 -12.51 1.79 6.86
CA ILE A 49 -12.73 2.95 5.97
C ILE A 49 -14.05 3.65 6.33
N ALA A 50 -15.14 2.90 6.49
CA ALA A 50 -16.44 3.48 6.82
C ALA A 50 -16.39 4.21 8.17
N GLU A 51 -15.72 3.66 9.18
CA GLU A 51 -15.53 4.29 10.48
C GLU A 51 -14.65 5.55 10.40
N ALA A 52 -13.55 5.50 9.65
CA ALA A 52 -12.64 6.64 9.48
C ALA A 52 -13.29 7.83 8.75
N VAL A 53 -14.25 7.57 7.85
CA VAL A 53 -14.93 8.61 7.06
C VAL A 53 -16.13 9.22 7.81
N LYS A 54 -16.70 8.54 8.82
CA LYS A 54 -17.87 9.05 9.58
C LYS A 54 -17.73 10.51 10.04
N PRO A 55 -16.59 10.96 10.58
CA PRO A 55 -16.44 12.34 11.05
C PRO A 55 -16.36 13.36 9.91
N PHE A 56 -15.94 12.93 8.71
CA PHE A 56 -15.72 13.80 7.55
C PHE A 56 -16.24 13.14 6.26
N PRO A 57 -17.57 13.11 6.03
CA PRO A 57 -18.14 12.43 4.87
C PRO A 57 -17.65 12.95 3.52
N GLU A 58 -17.37 14.25 3.42
CA GLU A 58 -16.85 14.91 2.21
C GLU A 58 -15.43 14.44 1.86
N PHE A 59 -14.66 13.98 2.85
CA PHE A 59 -13.31 13.47 2.65
C PHE A 59 -13.28 12.09 1.96
N LYS A 60 -14.43 11.41 1.82
CA LYS A 60 -14.50 10.05 1.27
C LYS A 60 -13.83 9.95 -0.11
N GLU A 61 -14.11 10.89 -1.01
CA GLU A 61 -13.53 10.85 -2.36
C GLU A 61 -12.02 11.09 -2.35
N GLU A 62 -11.55 12.05 -1.56
CA GLU A 62 -10.13 12.35 -1.42
C GLU A 62 -9.37 11.19 -0.77
N LEU A 63 -9.99 10.49 0.19
CA LEU A 63 -9.44 9.28 0.79
C LEU A 63 -9.16 8.22 -0.29
N PHE A 64 -10.12 7.93 -1.17
CA PHE A 64 -9.93 6.94 -2.23
C PHE A 64 -8.88 7.38 -3.27
N ASP A 65 -8.74 8.69 -3.55
CA ASP A 65 -7.63 9.20 -4.37
C ASP A 65 -6.26 8.94 -3.73
N LYS A 66 -6.15 9.20 -2.42
CA LYS A 66 -4.91 8.98 -1.66
C LYS A 66 -4.58 7.50 -1.54
N LEU A 67 -5.57 6.66 -1.24
CA LEU A 67 -5.43 5.21 -1.21
C LEU A 67 -5.00 4.70 -2.58
N TYR A 68 -5.70 5.03 -3.65
CA TYR A 68 -5.30 4.60 -4.99
C TYR A 68 -3.86 5.02 -5.33
N THR A 69 -3.50 6.26 -5.05
CA THR A 69 -2.14 6.78 -5.27
C THR A 69 -1.08 6.02 -4.46
N PHE A 70 -1.36 5.73 -3.20
CA PHE A 70 -0.49 4.96 -2.32
C PHE A 70 -0.29 3.54 -2.84
N PHE A 71 -1.38 2.82 -3.11
CA PHE A 71 -1.33 1.43 -3.55
C PHE A 71 -0.67 1.30 -4.92
N LYS A 72 -1.02 2.15 -5.89
CA LYS A 72 -0.37 2.18 -7.21
C LYS A 72 1.14 2.38 -7.12
N ARG A 73 1.62 3.12 -6.12
CA ARG A 73 3.04 3.43 -5.94
C ARG A 73 3.80 2.30 -5.24
N TYR A 74 3.18 1.67 -4.23
CA TYR A 74 3.91 0.79 -3.32
C TYR A 74 3.56 -0.69 -3.44
N PHE A 75 2.46 -1.07 -4.08
CA PHE A 75 2.14 -2.49 -4.29
C PHE A 75 2.91 -3.05 -5.48
N SER A 76 3.50 -4.23 -5.30
CA SER A 76 3.98 -5.06 -6.40
C SER A 76 2.82 -5.70 -7.15
N GLU A 77 3.12 -6.27 -8.31
CA GLU A 77 2.17 -7.10 -9.07
C GLU A 77 1.65 -8.30 -8.25
N SER A 78 2.42 -8.75 -7.25
CA SER A 78 2.06 -9.83 -6.32
C SER A 78 1.40 -9.34 -5.03
N GLY A 79 1.02 -8.06 -4.92
CA GLY A 79 0.34 -7.52 -3.74
C GLY A 79 1.21 -7.25 -2.52
N SER A 80 2.53 -7.38 -2.63
CA SER A 80 3.46 -7.05 -1.56
C SER A 80 3.75 -5.55 -1.54
N ILE A 81 3.87 -4.96 -0.34
CA ILE A 81 4.34 -3.58 -0.20
C ILE A 81 5.84 -3.57 -0.47
N TYR A 82 6.28 -2.90 -1.54
CA TYR A 82 7.68 -2.82 -1.90
C TYR A 82 8.08 -1.42 -2.39
N PHE A 83 9.04 -0.81 -1.70
CA PHE A 83 9.52 0.56 -1.93
C PHE A 83 10.54 0.68 -3.09
N ARG A 84 10.36 -0.09 -4.16
CA ARG A 84 11.38 -0.23 -5.22
C ARG A 84 11.37 0.92 -6.23
N ARG A 85 10.20 1.48 -6.55
CA ARG A 85 10.02 2.50 -7.61
C ARG A 85 9.74 3.90 -7.07
N THR A 86 10.42 4.27 -6.00
CA THR A 86 10.40 5.64 -5.48
C THR A 86 11.29 6.51 -6.38
N HIS A 87 10.78 6.95 -7.53
CA HIS A 87 11.55 7.81 -8.43
C HIS A 87 12.06 9.05 -7.68
N PHE A 88 13.32 9.42 -7.89
CA PHE A 88 13.99 10.51 -7.16
C PHE A 88 13.20 11.84 -7.23
N HIS A 89 12.58 12.13 -8.38
CA HIS A 89 11.76 13.33 -8.58
C HIS A 89 10.47 13.37 -7.74
N GLN A 90 10.07 12.26 -7.11
CA GLN A 90 8.87 12.21 -6.26
C GLN A 90 9.14 12.75 -4.85
N ASN A 91 10.40 13.09 -4.51
CA ASN A 91 10.83 13.70 -3.24
C ASN A 91 10.18 13.04 -2.00
N ILE A 92 10.04 11.72 -2.04
CA ILE A 92 9.40 10.94 -0.97
C ILE A 92 10.30 10.93 0.25
N TYR A 93 11.59 10.83 0.00
CA TYR A 93 12.65 10.98 0.97
C TYR A 93 13.05 12.46 1.10
N GLU A 94 13.19 12.90 2.34
CA GLU A 94 13.70 14.25 2.62
C GLU A 94 15.21 14.27 2.38
N LYS A 95 15.71 15.35 1.77
CA LYS A 95 17.14 15.51 1.53
C LYS A 95 17.77 16.09 2.80
N VAL A 96 18.84 15.49 3.29
CA VAL A 96 19.65 16.07 4.36
C VAL A 96 20.48 17.19 3.73
N TYR A 97 20.13 18.44 4.04
CA TYR A 97 20.81 19.64 3.51
C TYR A 97 21.87 20.19 4.47
N THR A 98 22.10 19.52 5.59
CA THR A 98 22.93 20.00 6.68
C THR A 98 24.14 19.10 6.86
N ASP A 99 25.34 19.67 6.68
CA ASP A 99 26.62 18.95 6.82
C ASP A 99 27.04 18.72 8.28
N ASP A 100 26.31 19.28 9.25
CA ASP A 100 26.64 19.24 10.68
C ASP A 100 26.05 18.03 11.44
N LYS A 101 25.21 17.21 10.80
CA LYS A 101 24.54 16.07 11.43
C LYS A 101 24.61 14.80 10.59
N ASP A 102 25.15 13.74 11.18
CA ASP A 102 25.32 12.44 10.53
C ASP A 102 24.02 11.64 10.38
N VAL A 103 22.99 11.98 11.16
CA VAL A 103 21.66 11.33 11.15
C VAL A 103 20.56 12.38 11.36
N MET A 104 19.47 12.29 10.60
CA MET A 104 18.25 13.10 10.80
C MET A 104 17.00 12.22 10.78
N LEU A 105 16.06 12.54 11.69
CA LEU A 105 14.74 11.91 11.76
C LEU A 105 13.71 12.77 11.01
N PHE A 106 13.05 12.18 10.02
CA PHE A 106 11.99 12.85 9.27
C PHE A 106 10.63 12.27 9.61
N TRP A 107 9.69 13.13 10.03
CA TRP A 107 8.31 12.73 10.33
C TRP A 107 7.62 12.07 9.13
N LYS A 108 7.98 12.49 7.91
CA LYS A 108 7.46 11.96 6.63
C LYS A 108 7.79 10.47 6.41
N THR A 109 8.82 9.95 7.08
CA THR A 109 9.28 8.57 6.98
C THR A 109 9.55 8.00 8.37
N HIS A 110 8.50 7.93 9.19
CA HIS A 110 8.57 7.30 10.51
C HIS A 110 9.18 5.88 10.37
N MET A 111 10.31 5.63 11.06
CA MET A 111 11.18 4.43 11.00
C MET A 111 12.19 4.29 9.84
N LEU A 112 12.41 5.32 9.02
CA LEU A 112 13.44 5.30 7.96
C LEU A 112 14.64 6.15 8.38
N TYR A 113 15.81 5.52 8.55
CA TYR A 113 17.04 6.16 9.02
C TYR A 113 18.01 6.38 7.87
N TYR A 114 18.50 7.61 7.71
CA TYR A 114 19.61 7.92 6.81
C TYR A 114 20.92 7.88 7.59
N VAL A 115 21.87 7.08 7.12
CA VAL A 115 23.26 7.08 7.59
C VAL A 115 24.11 7.61 6.44
N LYS A 116 24.84 8.70 6.68
CA LYS A 116 25.83 9.22 5.74
C LYS A 116 26.96 8.20 5.60
N THR A 117 27.16 7.64 4.41
CA THR A 117 28.40 6.93 4.08
C THR A 117 29.34 7.94 3.44
N ASP A 118 30.49 8.16 4.07
CA ASP A 118 31.54 8.99 3.49
C ASP A 118 31.91 8.45 2.11
N ARG A 119 31.98 9.37 1.14
CA ARG A 119 32.56 9.07 -0.16
C ARG A 119 34.07 9.19 -0.03
N LEU A 120 34.79 8.11 -0.34
CA LEU A 120 36.23 8.11 -0.58
C LEU A 120 36.59 9.03 -1.74
#